data_AF-A0A1Q2YP48-F1
#
_entry.id   AF-A0A1Q2YP48-F1
#
_cell.length_a   1.000
_cell.length_b   1.000
_cell.length_c   1.000
_cell.angle_alpha   90.00
_cell.angle_beta   90.00
_cell.angle_gamma   90.00
#
_symmetry.space_group_name_H-M   'P 1'
#
loop_
_entity.id
_entity.type
_entity.pdbx_description
1 polymer ?
#
loop_
_entity_poly.entity_id
_entity_poly.type
_entity_poly.pdbx_seq_one_letter_code
_entity_poly.pdbx_strand_id
1 'polypeptide(L)'
;MRLDDTNLLSATAVPAAGDLPAHCRVLGYVRPAINFELRLPLSGWNGKFYMTGCGGFCGKVLGDAPGFTNALNYGLRRGYAAATTDSGHWGTGSIDGRWAWNNRLAEIDWGTRAVPEVTRVSKALVNAFYARPAAHAYFAGCSTGGRQALMEAQRFPDDFDGIIAGSPALDYTGLVATAMAWTTRANAGPDGGRLFDPAHTPLVQKAVAEACDGADGLKDGLVSDPRQCRFDPATLQCPAGSNRPDCLGEAEVGVLEAWYAPPRNSRGEALYPGGIPPGSEPFWPVWLAGTATTPPLNPLFNRDFLRYMAFAEDPGEGYDPLAFDFDRDPPRLAAMGALYNATSPDLARFRARDGKLIAYHGWADAIVTPERTVRWFEAASGAAGGRDAMAGTARLFLLPGFDHCGLSNAGPGIDQNGFDPLGALEAWVEKGEAPAQLATTKTGPDGRRLWSRPACPWPQVPRHDGKGPVTEASSFACADP
;
A
#
# COMPACT_ATOMS: atom_id res chain seq x y z
N MET A 1 -5.12 -30.65 -20.60
CA MET A 1 -3.81 -30.02 -20.32
C MET A 1 -3.37 -30.46 -18.93
N ARG A 2 -2.11 -30.85 -18.76
CA ARG A 2 -1.50 -31.08 -17.43
C ARG A 2 -0.59 -29.90 -17.13
N LEU A 3 -0.78 -29.26 -15.99
CA LEU A 3 0.09 -28.19 -15.50
C LEU A 3 0.86 -28.74 -14.30
N ASP A 4 2.18 -28.61 -14.33
CA ASP A 4 3.02 -29.12 -13.25
C ASP A 4 2.69 -28.43 -11.92
N ASP A 5 2.68 -29.25 -10.88
CA ASP A 5 2.37 -28.87 -9.50
C ASP A 5 1.06 -28.13 -9.30
N THR A 6 0.09 -28.31 -10.21
CA THR A 6 -1.18 -27.57 -10.19
C THR A 6 -2.36 -28.54 -10.12
N ASN A 7 -3.32 -28.25 -9.25
CA ASN A 7 -4.60 -28.94 -9.21
C ASN A 7 -5.72 -27.94 -9.48
N LEU A 8 -6.55 -28.20 -10.50
CA LEU A 8 -7.76 -27.43 -10.78
C LEU A 8 -8.91 -28.07 -9.99
N LEU A 9 -9.58 -27.26 -9.18
CA LEU A 9 -10.71 -27.68 -8.34
C LEU A 9 -12.04 -27.55 -9.10
N SER A 10 -12.20 -26.49 -9.89
CA SER A 10 -13.37 -26.27 -10.72
C SER A 10 -13.07 -25.38 -11.92
N ALA A 11 -13.89 -25.50 -12.96
CA ALA A 11 -13.95 -24.59 -14.10
C ALA A 11 -15.43 -24.47 -14.51
N THR A 12 -16.06 -23.37 -14.12
CA THR A 12 -17.52 -23.21 -14.22
C THR A 12 -17.88 -21.94 -14.96
N ALA A 13 -18.82 -22.01 -15.91
CA ALA A 13 -19.37 -20.82 -16.54
C ALA A 13 -20.25 -20.06 -15.55
N VAL A 14 -19.97 -18.77 -15.39
CA VAL A 14 -20.73 -17.82 -14.56
C VAL A 14 -21.45 -16.86 -15.51
N PRO A 15 -22.79 -16.75 -15.43
CA PRO A 15 -23.55 -15.78 -16.22
C PRO A 15 -23.12 -14.34 -15.93
N ALA A 16 -23.36 -13.43 -16.88
CA ALA A 16 -23.16 -12.00 -16.64
C ALA A 16 -24.05 -11.53 -15.47
N ALA A 17 -23.50 -10.68 -14.60
CA ALA A 17 -24.20 -10.15 -13.44
C ALA A 17 -23.70 -8.74 -13.12
N GLY A 18 -24.62 -7.79 -12.99
CA GLY A 18 -24.27 -6.38 -12.79
C GLY A 18 -23.43 -5.84 -13.95
N ASP A 19 -22.25 -5.30 -13.65
CA ASP A 19 -21.29 -4.78 -14.63
C ASP A 19 -20.20 -5.81 -15.00
N LEU A 20 -20.27 -7.04 -14.50
CA LEU A 20 -19.33 -8.11 -14.82
C LEU A 20 -19.79 -8.93 -16.03
N PRO A 21 -18.91 -9.18 -17.02
CA PRO A 21 -19.24 -10.03 -18.16
C PRO A 21 -19.41 -11.49 -17.73
N ALA A 22 -20.12 -12.27 -18.54
CA ALA A 22 -20.15 -13.72 -18.40
C ALA A 22 -18.71 -14.26 -18.57
N HIS A 23 -18.28 -15.14 -17.66
CA HIS A 23 -16.90 -15.62 -17.60
C HIS A 23 -16.83 -17.08 -17.15
N CYS A 24 -15.77 -17.78 -17.52
CA CYS A 24 -15.38 -19.04 -16.89
C CYS A 24 -14.60 -18.72 -15.61
N ARG A 25 -15.08 -19.22 -14.48
CA ARG A 25 -14.40 -19.13 -13.18
C ARG A 25 -13.65 -20.42 -12.92
N VAL A 26 -12.34 -20.32 -12.78
CA VAL A 26 -11.44 -21.42 -12.47
C VAL A 26 -10.93 -21.25 -11.05
N LEU A 27 -11.12 -22.27 -10.22
CA LEU A 27 -10.52 -22.37 -8.89
C LEU A 27 -9.46 -23.46 -8.90
N GLY A 28 -8.34 -23.23 -8.24
CA GLY A 28 -7.26 -24.20 -8.18
C GLY A 28 -6.24 -23.84 -7.12
N TYR A 29 -5.20 -24.67 -7.03
CA TYR A 29 -4.02 -24.36 -6.25
C TYR A 29 -2.74 -24.88 -6.91
N VAL A 30 -1.65 -24.14 -6.70
CA VAL A 30 -0.28 -24.61 -6.95
C VAL A 30 0.25 -25.22 -5.66
N ARG A 31 0.90 -26.38 -5.76
CA ARG A 31 1.33 -27.15 -4.60
C ARG A 31 2.38 -26.37 -3.76
N PRO A 32 2.34 -26.55 -2.43
CA PRO A 32 1.37 -27.36 -1.70
C PRO A 32 0.03 -26.64 -1.48
N ALA A 33 -0.02 -25.31 -1.41
CA ALA A 33 -1.18 -24.59 -0.87
C ALA A 33 -1.42 -23.17 -1.42
N ILE A 34 -0.82 -22.78 -2.56
CA ILE A 34 -1.08 -21.48 -3.17
C ILE A 34 -2.42 -21.54 -3.90
N ASN A 35 -3.51 -21.13 -3.25
CA ASN A 35 -4.82 -21.13 -3.88
C ASN A 35 -4.97 -19.91 -4.79
N PHE A 36 -5.67 -20.09 -5.91
CA PHE A 36 -5.95 -19.03 -6.85
C PHE A 36 -7.37 -19.10 -7.41
N GLU A 37 -7.82 -17.95 -7.87
CA GLU A 37 -8.99 -17.82 -8.72
C GLU A 37 -8.58 -17.11 -10.00
N LEU A 38 -9.03 -17.65 -11.14
CA LEU A 38 -8.86 -17.08 -12.47
C LEU A 38 -10.24 -16.92 -13.12
N ARG A 39 -10.56 -15.74 -13.63
CA ARG A 39 -11.78 -15.44 -14.37
C ARG A 39 -11.44 -15.13 -15.82
N LEU A 40 -12.05 -15.87 -16.75
CA LEU A 40 -11.81 -15.80 -18.19
C LEU A 40 -13.11 -15.35 -18.88
N PRO A 41 -13.23 -14.11 -19.40
CA PRO A 41 -14.40 -13.67 -20.15
C PRO A 41 -14.81 -14.67 -21.24
N LEU A 42 -16.08 -15.08 -21.28
CA LEU A 42 -16.61 -15.99 -22.32
C LEU A 42 -16.74 -15.29 -23.67
N SER A 43 -16.86 -13.96 -23.65
CA SER A 43 -16.85 -13.09 -24.81
C SER A 43 -16.22 -11.75 -24.42
N GLY A 44 -15.78 -10.96 -25.41
CA GLY A 44 -15.21 -9.64 -25.14
C GLY A 44 -13.86 -9.66 -24.42
N TRP A 45 -13.11 -10.78 -24.46
CA TRP A 45 -11.72 -10.78 -23.97
C TRP A 45 -10.87 -9.82 -24.80
N ASN A 46 -10.23 -8.87 -24.12
CA ASN A 46 -9.45 -7.80 -24.74
C ASN A 46 -8.03 -8.24 -25.16
N GLY A 47 -7.68 -9.52 -24.96
CA GLY A 47 -6.37 -10.07 -25.30
C GLY A 47 -5.31 -9.91 -24.21
N LYS A 48 -5.66 -9.40 -23.02
CA LYS A 48 -4.72 -9.07 -21.94
C LYS A 48 -4.96 -9.91 -20.69
N PHE A 49 -3.92 -10.05 -19.86
CA PHE A 49 -3.96 -10.69 -18.54
C PHE A 49 -3.77 -9.65 -17.44
N TYR A 50 -4.53 -9.74 -16.35
CA TYR A 50 -4.46 -8.87 -15.18
C TYR A 50 -4.42 -9.70 -13.90
N MET A 51 -3.40 -9.52 -13.08
CA MET A 51 -3.33 -10.16 -11.77
C MET A 51 -3.33 -9.12 -10.66
N THR A 52 -4.04 -9.42 -9.57
CA THR A 52 -4.01 -8.58 -8.37
C THR A 52 -3.25 -9.22 -7.22
N GLY A 53 -2.61 -8.36 -6.43
CA GLY A 53 -2.05 -8.74 -5.14
C GLY A 53 -3.11 -8.88 -4.03
N CYS A 54 -2.64 -8.94 -2.80
CA CYS A 54 -3.46 -9.04 -1.58
C CYS A 54 -3.12 -7.95 -0.55
N GLY A 55 -3.82 -7.91 0.59
CA GLY A 55 -3.60 -6.95 1.67
C GLY A 55 -3.19 -7.62 2.99
N GLY A 56 -2.42 -6.91 3.81
CA GLY A 56 -1.90 -7.41 5.10
C GLY A 56 -1.12 -8.72 4.93
N PHE A 57 -1.32 -9.68 5.81
CA PHE A 57 -0.73 -11.03 5.70
C PHE A 57 -1.46 -11.93 4.71
N CYS A 58 -2.31 -11.39 3.82
CA CYS A 58 -3.07 -12.14 2.81
C CYS A 58 -3.94 -13.25 3.43
N GLY A 59 -3.92 -14.47 2.90
CA GLY A 59 -4.59 -15.62 3.52
C GLY A 59 -6.01 -15.91 3.03
N LYS A 60 -6.49 -15.21 1.99
CA LYS A 60 -7.78 -15.46 1.34
C LYS A 60 -7.73 -15.16 -0.15
N VAL A 61 -8.40 -15.98 -0.96
CA VAL A 61 -8.69 -15.67 -2.36
C VAL A 61 -9.87 -14.71 -2.41
N LEU A 62 -9.59 -13.43 -2.67
CA LEU A 62 -10.60 -12.36 -2.65
C LEU A 62 -11.10 -12.01 -4.07
N GLY A 63 -11.71 -12.98 -4.75
CA GLY A 63 -12.17 -12.82 -6.14
C GLY A 63 -13.20 -11.69 -6.35
N ASP A 64 -13.92 -11.31 -5.29
CA ASP A 64 -14.99 -10.29 -5.33
C ASP A 64 -14.66 -9.03 -4.51
N ALA A 65 -13.37 -8.76 -4.25
CA ALA A 65 -12.97 -7.49 -3.65
C ALA A 65 -13.49 -6.30 -4.50
N PRO A 66 -14.12 -5.28 -3.88
CA PRO A 66 -14.65 -4.12 -4.60
C PRO A 66 -13.56 -3.12 -4.97
N GLY A 67 -13.90 -2.16 -5.83
CA GLY A 67 -13.00 -1.05 -6.19
C GLY A 67 -11.86 -1.46 -7.11
N PHE A 68 -10.74 -0.75 -6.99
CA PHE A 68 -9.50 -0.97 -7.74
C PHE A 68 -8.47 -1.75 -6.90
N THR A 69 -8.37 -1.44 -5.60
CA THR A 69 -7.32 -1.96 -4.73
C THR A 69 -7.41 -3.47 -4.59
N ASN A 70 -6.38 -4.18 -5.07
CA ASN A 70 -6.26 -5.64 -4.98
C ASN A 70 -7.49 -6.38 -5.58
N ALA A 71 -8.23 -5.72 -6.49
CA ALA A 71 -9.53 -6.15 -6.96
C ALA A 71 -9.48 -6.77 -8.36
N LEU A 72 -9.57 -8.09 -8.44
CA LEU A 72 -9.58 -8.85 -9.69
C LEU A 72 -10.69 -8.36 -10.65
N ASN A 73 -11.87 -8.07 -10.10
CA ASN A 73 -13.03 -7.64 -10.89
C ASN A 73 -12.82 -6.29 -11.60
N TYR A 74 -11.88 -5.46 -11.15
CA TYR A 74 -11.52 -4.23 -11.86
C TYR A 74 -11.01 -4.52 -13.29
N GLY A 75 -10.13 -5.51 -13.44
CA GLY A 75 -9.66 -5.98 -14.74
C GLY A 75 -10.76 -6.72 -15.50
N LEU A 76 -11.54 -7.58 -14.83
CA LEU A 76 -12.57 -8.38 -15.50
C LEU A 76 -13.62 -7.50 -16.21
N ARG A 77 -14.06 -6.40 -15.58
CA ARG A 77 -14.98 -5.41 -16.19
C ARG A 77 -14.46 -4.83 -17.49
N ARG A 78 -13.13 -4.74 -17.63
CA ARG A 78 -12.42 -4.19 -18.80
C ARG A 78 -12.07 -5.27 -19.83
N GLY A 79 -12.59 -6.49 -19.67
CA GLY A 79 -12.39 -7.60 -20.59
C GLY A 79 -11.08 -8.35 -20.40
N TYR A 80 -10.39 -8.20 -19.27
CA TYR A 80 -9.17 -8.97 -18.98
C TYR A 80 -9.50 -10.42 -18.59
N ALA A 81 -8.59 -11.33 -18.91
CA ALA A 81 -8.43 -12.54 -18.11
C ALA A 81 -7.82 -12.12 -16.76
N ALA A 82 -8.49 -12.37 -15.65
CA ALA A 82 -8.15 -11.76 -14.37
C ALA A 82 -7.91 -12.80 -13.26
N ALA A 83 -6.82 -12.67 -12.49
CA ALA A 83 -6.43 -13.63 -11.45
C ALA A 83 -6.08 -12.99 -10.10
N THR A 84 -6.22 -13.77 -9.03
CA THR A 84 -5.81 -13.42 -7.66
C THR A 84 -5.46 -14.68 -6.86
N THR A 85 -4.79 -14.54 -5.72
CA THR A 85 -4.30 -15.63 -4.88
C THR A 85 -4.40 -15.30 -3.39
N ASP A 86 -4.49 -16.34 -2.54
CA ASP A 86 -4.37 -16.21 -1.09
C ASP A 86 -2.92 -16.05 -0.60
N SER A 87 -1.97 -16.23 -1.52
CA SER A 87 -0.55 -16.15 -1.28
C SER A 87 0.09 -17.33 -0.54
N GLY A 88 -0.55 -18.51 -0.54
CA GLY A 88 0.08 -19.75 -0.03
C GLY A 88 -0.48 -20.32 1.26
N HIS A 89 -1.50 -19.68 1.84
CA HIS A 89 -2.05 -20.06 3.13
C HIS A 89 -3.48 -19.56 3.32
N TRP A 90 -4.14 -20.08 4.35
CA TRP A 90 -5.39 -19.55 4.86
C TRP A 90 -5.16 -18.78 6.16
N GLY A 91 -5.87 -17.67 6.36
CA GLY A 91 -5.90 -16.92 7.62
C GLY A 91 -7.30 -16.41 7.93
N THR A 92 -7.61 -16.21 9.22
CA THR A 92 -8.92 -15.70 9.65
C THR A 92 -9.18 -14.26 9.15
N GLY A 93 -8.13 -13.50 8.90
CA GLY A 93 -8.16 -12.14 8.35
C GLY A 93 -6.76 -11.66 7.97
N SER A 94 -6.67 -10.44 7.44
CA SER A 94 -5.42 -9.85 6.95
C SER A 94 -4.38 -9.54 8.04
N ILE A 95 -4.74 -9.68 9.33
CA ILE A 95 -3.84 -9.49 10.48
C ILE A 95 -3.42 -10.81 11.15
N ASP A 96 -3.93 -11.95 10.67
CA ASP A 96 -3.64 -13.25 11.27
C ASP A 96 -2.26 -13.72 10.83
N GLY A 97 -1.29 -13.75 11.75
CA GLY A 97 0.07 -14.21 11.48
C GLY A 97 0.29 -15.70 11.79
N ARG A 98 -0.67 -16.37 12.44
CA ARG A 98 -0.47 -17.74 12.97
C ARG A 98 -0.20 -18.79 11.91
N TRP A 99 -0.59 -18.54 10.66
CA TRP A 99 -0.31 -19.43 9.53
C TRP A 99 1.18 -19.65 9.28
N ALA A 100 2.03 -18.70 9.70
CA ALA A 100 3.47 -18.74 9.52
C ALA A 100 4.18 -19.56 10.61
N TRP A 101 3.51 -19.85 11.73
CA TRP A 101 4.10 -20.56 12.86
C TRP A 101 4.66 -21.92 12.44
N ASN A 102 5.98 -22.08 12.55
CA ASN A 102 6.71 -23.29 12.11
C ASN A 102 6.42 -23.70 10.66
N ASN A 103 6.18 -22.72 9.77
CA ASN A 103 5.77 -22.96 8.39
C ASN A 103 6.54 -22.09 7.39
N ARG A 104 7.86 -22.31 7.32
CA ARG A 104 8.75 -21.58 6.41
C ARG A 104 8.33 -21.68 4.93
N LEU A 105 7.65 -22.75 4.53
CA LEU A 105 7.18 -22.89 3.16
C LEU A 105 6.05 -21.90 2.83
N ALA A 106 5.07 -21.74 3.73
CA ALA A 106 4.05 -20.71 3.56
C ALA A 106 4.65 -19.30 3.61
N GLU A 107 5.66 -19.07 4.46
CA GLU A 107 6.38 -17.80 4.49
C GLU A 107 7.08 -17.50 3.15
N ILE A 108 7.66 -18.53 2.50
CA ILE A 108 8.26 -18.42 1.17
C ILE A 108 7.19 -18.13 0.10
N ASP A 109 6.05 -18.80 0.19
CA ASP A 109 4.91 -18.57 -0.70
C ASP A 109 4.40 -17.14 -0.59
N TRP A 110 4.19 -16.65 0.62
CA TRP A 110 3.76 -15.29 0.88
C TRP A 110 4.80 -14.25 0.46
N GLY A 111 6.07 -14.52 0.79
CA GLY A 111 7.18 -13.61 0.52
C GLY A 111 7.45 -13.45 -0.98
N THR A 112 7.53 -14.56 -1.72
CA THR A 112 8.10 -14.55 -3.09
C THR A 112 7.46 -15.50 -4.10
N ARG A 113 6.95 -16.68 -3.72
CA ARG A 113 6.62 -17.73 -4.71
C ARG A 113 5.21 -17.66 -5.26
N ALA A 114 4.23 -17.14 -4.51
CA ALA A 114 2.82 -17.27 -4.89
C ALA A 114 2.46 -16.54 -6.19
N VAL A 115 2.89 -15.29 -6.34
CA VAL A 115 2.57 -14.46 -7.52
C VAL A 115 3.16 -15.03 -8.82
N PRO A 116 4.46 -15.36 -8.92
CA PRO A 116 5.01 -15.89 -10.17
C PRO A 116 4.41 -17.26 -10.53
N GLU A 117 4.14 -18.13 -9.53
CA GLU A 117 3.53 -19.44 -9.79
C GLU A 117 2.08 -19.32 -10.31
N VAL A 118 1.27 -18.46 -9.71
CA VAL A 118 -0.10 -18.23 -10.17
C VAL A 118 -0.11 -17.53 -11.53
N THR A 119 0.87 -16.66 -11.81
CA THR A 119 1.06 -16.06 -13.13
C THR A 119 1.38 -17.10 -14.19
N ARG A 120 2.32 -18.00 -13.92
CA ARG A 120 2.68 -19.13 -14.81
C ARG A 120 1.45 -19.98 -15.15
N VAL A 121 0.70 -20.39 -14.13
CA VAL A 121 -0.51 -21.21 -14.29
C VAL A 121 -1.60 -20.46 -15.06
N SER A 122 -1.83 -19.20 -14.71
CA SER A 122 -2.86 -18.37 -15.35
C SER A 122 -2.56 -18.13 -16.83
N LYS A 123 -1.32 -17.79 -17.19
CA LYS A 123 -0.91 -17.62 -18.59
C LYS A 123 -1.10 -18.90 -19.40
N ALA A 124 -0.80 -20.06 -18.83
CA ALA A 124 -1.02 -21.34 -19.49
C ALA A 124 -2.52 -21.65 -19.69
N LEU A 125 -3.36 -21.36 -18.69
CA LEU A 125 -4.82 -21.51 -18.79
C LEU A 125 -5.43 -20.53 -19.80
N VAL A 126 -4.97 -19.28 -19.84
CA VAL A 126 -5.39 -18.28 -20.84
C VAL A 126 -5.09 -18.78 -22.25
N ASN A 127 -3.86 -19.27 -22.49
CA ASN A 127 -3.48 -19.82 -23.79
C ASN A 127 -4.31 -21.03 -24.18
N ALA A 128 -4.58 -21.94 -23.23
CA ALA A 128 -5.40 -23.12 -23.48
C ALA A 128 -6.88 -22.77 -23.76
N PHE A 129 -7.43 -21.76 -23.06
CA PHE A 129 -8.84 -21.39 -23.16
C PHE A 129 -9.12 -20.59 -24.44
N TYR A 130 -8.26 -19.64 -24.81
CA TYR A 130 -8.45 -18.77 -25.98
C TYR A 130 -7.68 -19.21 -27.23
N ALA A 131 -6.93 -20.32 -27.16
CA ALA A 131 -6.04 -20.80 -28.22
C ALA A 131 -4.97 -19.78 -28.69
N ARG A 132 -4.66 -18.79 -27.84
CA ARG A 132 -3.60 -17.80 -28.04
C ARG A 132 -3.15 -17.21 -26.71
N PRO A 133 -1.87 -16.82 -26.56
CA PRO A 133 -1.39 -16.16 -25.34
C PRO A 133 -1.99 -14.75 -25.19
N ALA A 134 -1.94 -14.21 -23.97
CA ALA A 134 -2.18 -12.79 -23.77
C ALA A 134 -1.10 -11.96 -24.47
N ALA A 135 -1.49 -10.86 -25.12
CA ALA A 135 -0.56 -9.94 -25.77
C ALA A 135 0.25 -9.13 -24.76
N HIS A 136 -0.39 -8.78 -23.63
CA HIS A 136 0.23 -8.08 -22.51
C HIS A 136 -0.26 -8.63 -21.17
N ALA A 137 0.59 -8.58 -20.16
CA ALA A 137 0.29 -8.96 -18.78
C ALA A 137 0.52 -7.79 -17.83
N TYR A 138 -0.45 -7.56 -16.95
CA TYR A 138 -0.45 -6.47 -15.98
C TYR A 138 -0.59 -6.99 -14.56
N PHE A 139 0.15 -6.39 -13.62
CA PHE A 139 -0.03 -6.62 -12.19
C PHE A 139 -0.44 -5.32 -11.51
N ALA A 140 -1.38 -5.39 -10.56
CA ALA A 140 -1.68 -4.27 -9.70
C ALA A 140 -1.91 -4.71 -8.26
N GLY A 141 -1.29 -4.01 -7.32
CA GLY A 141 -1.55 -4.23 -5.92
C GLY A 141 -1.25 -3.01 -5.09
N CYS A 142 -1.86 -2.96 -3.91
CA CYS A 142 -1.59 -1.93 -2.92
C CYS A 142 -1.30 -2.53 -1.54
N SER A 143 -0.49 -1.86 -0.71
CA SER A 143 -0.02 -2.38 0.58
C SER A 143 0.93 -3.57 0.39
N THR A 144 0.62 -4.74 0.95
CA THR A 144 1.28 -6.01 0.62
C THR A 144 1.23 -6.31 -0.87
N GLY A 145 0.14 -5.95 -1.57
CA GLY A 145 0.05 -6.05 -3.01
C GLY A 145 1.02 -5.11 -3.72
N GLY A 146 1.29 -3.93 -3.15
CA GLY A 146 2.32 -3.02 -3.66
C GLY A 146 3.73 -3.58 -3.43
N ARG A 147 3.96 -4.25 -2.29
CA ARG A 147 5.20 -5.01 -2.04
C ARG A 147 5.35 -6.15 -3.06
N GLN A 148 4.30 -6.92 -3.32
CA GLN A 148 4.29 -7.97 -4.35
C GLN A 148 4.58 -7.38 -5.73
N ALA A 149 3.97 -6.26 -6.09
CA ALA A 149 4.24 -5.55 -7.34
C ALA A 149 5.73 -5.19 -7.50
N LEU A 150 6.35 -4.64 -6.45
CA LEU A 150 7.79 -4.35 -6.47
C LEU A 150 8.64 -5.62 -6.47
N MET A 151 8.20 -6.70 -5.82
CA MET A 151 8.88 -8.00 -5.84
C MET A 151 8.92 -8.57 -7.26
N GLU A 152 7.80 -8.51 -7.99
CA GLU A 152 7.72 -8.92 -9.40
C GLU A 152 8.69 -8.11 -10.27
N ALA A 153 8.67 -6.77 -10.15
CA ALA A 153 9.57 -5.91 -10.90
C ALA A 153 11.06 -6.20 -10.61
N GLN A 154 11.41 -6.54 -9.37
CA GLN A 154 12.80 -6.74 -8.93
C GLN A 154 13.31 -8.16 -9.22
N ARG A 155 12.47 -9.19 -9.04
CA ARG A 155 12.91 -10.60 -9.03
C ARG A 155 12.36 -11.42 -10.19
N PHE A 156 11.15 -11.09 -10.65
CA PHE A 156 10.43 -11.82 -11.71
C PHE A 156 10.05 -10.87 -12.85
N PRO A 157 11.02 -10.15 -13.44
CA PRO A 157 10.74 -9.10 -14.40
C PRO A 157 9.98 -9.60 -15.63
N ASP A 158 10.02 -10.91 -15.90
CA ASP A 158 9.42 -11.53 -17.07
C ASP A 158 7.91 -11.83 -16.94
N ASP A 159 7.34 -11.62 -15.75
CA ASP A 159 5.95 -11.96 -15.47
C ASP A 159 4.95 -10.90 -15.93
N PHE A 160 5.33 -9.63 -15.96
CA PHE A 160 4.42 -8.54 -16.33
C PHE A 160 5.11 -7.49 -17.19
N ASP A 161 4.37 -6.93 -18.14
CA ASP A 161 4.82 -5.83 -19.00
C ASP A 161 4.53 -4.48 -18.33
N GLY A 162 3.45 -4.42 -17.55
CA GLY A 162 3.06 -3.25 -16.75
C GLY A 162 2.75 -3.62 -15.30
N ILE A 163 3.24 -2.82 -14.35
CA ILE A 163 3.05 -3.02 -12.92
C ILE A 163 2.52 -1.73 -12.26
N ILE A 164 1.53 -1.87 -11.37
CA ILE A 164 1.07 -0.81 -10.46
C ILE A 164 1.41 -1.20 -9.02
N ALA A 165 2.21 -0.37 -8.36
CA ALA A 165 2.61 -0.53 -6.97
C ALA A 165 2.05 0.61 -6.10
N GLY A 166 0.91 0.38 -5.47
CA GLY A 166 0.27 1.33 -4.55
C GLY A 166 0.73 1.16 -3.10
N SER A 167 0.96 2.26 -2.38
CA SER A 167 1.41 2.29 -0.97
C SER A 167 2.27 1.08 -0.57
N PRO A 168 3.39 0.80 -1.28
CA PRO A 168 4.04 -0.50 -1.19
C PRO A 168 4.68 -0.68 0.19
N ALA A 169 4.29 -1.75 0.91
CA ALA A 169 4.91 -2.17 2.16
C ALA A 169 6.29 -2.84 1.90
N LEU A 170 7.18 -2.10 1.25
CA LEU A 170 8.37 -2.62 0.59
C LEU A 170 9.46 -3.08 1.56
N ASP A 171 9.61 -2.40 2.70
CA ASP A 171 10.43 -2.84 3.84
C ASP A 171 9.51 -3.37 4.94
N TYR A 172 8.97 -4.56 4.71
CA TYR A 172 7.93 -5.14 5.53
C TYR A 172 8.42 -5.41 6.96
N THR A 173 9.64 -5.90 7.13
CA THR A 173 10.22 -6.12 8.47
C THR A 173 10.50 -4.80 9.19
N GLY A 174 11.10 -3.82 8.52
CA GLY A 174 11.34 -2.50 9.12
C GLY A 174 10.02 -1.81 9.50
N LEU A 175 9.00 -1.93 8.65
CA LEU A 175 7.70 -1.35 8.91
C LEU A 175 6.98 -2.05 10.06
N VAL A 176 6.68 -3.35 9.91
CA VAL A 176 5.75 -4.06 10.79
C VAL A 176 6.41 -4.48 12.10
N ALA A 177 7.68 -4.88 12.10
CA ALA A 177 8.37 -5.22 13.36
C ALA A 177 8.90 -3.98 14.08
N THR A 178 9.46 -3.00 13.36
CA THR A 178 10.16 -1.87 14.02
C THR A 178 9.29 -0.63 14.14
N ALA A 179 8.79 -0.06 13.03
CA ALA A 179 8.03 1.19 13.08
C ALA A 179 6.69 1.02 13.83
N MET A 180 5.97 -0.09 13.61
CA MET A 180 4.73 -0.35 14.34
C MET A 180 4.95 -0.69 15.82
N ALA A 181 6.07 -1.34 16.18
CA ALA A 181 6.43 -1.53 17.59
C ALA A 181 6.71 -0.19 18.28
N TRP A 182 7.32 0.76 17.55
CA TRP A 182 7.57 2.11 18.06
C TRP A 182 6.28 2.85 18.36
N THR A 183 5.35 2.91 17.40
CA THR A 183 4.06 3.59 17.58
C THR A 183 3.19 2.91 18.63
N THR A 184 3.23 1.57 18.71
CA THR A 184 2.51 0.79 19.72
C THR A 184 3.05 1.06 21.12
N ARG A 185 4.38 1.00 21.29
CA ARG A 185 5.03 1.26 22.58
C ARG A 185 4.86 2.70 23.04
N ALA A 186 4.92 3.67 22.12
CA ALA A 186 4.70 5.07 22.44
C ALA A 186 3.32 5.35 23.06
N ASN A 187 2.29 4.58 22.68
CA ASN A 187 0.93 4.75 23.18
C ASN A 187 0.58 3.81 24.34
N ALA A 188 1.52 2.99 24.81
CA ALA A 188 1.28 2.02 25.89
C ALA A 188 1.49 2.67 27.27
N GLY A 189 0.45 2.65 28.10
CA GLY A 189 0.49 3.09 29.48
C GLY A 189 1.09 2.04 30.42
N PRO A 190 1.48 2.43 31.65
CA PRO A 190 2.10 1.53 32.63
C PRO A 190 1.17 0.40 33.11
N ASP A 191 -0.15 0.56 32.93
CA ASP A 191 -1.18 -0.43 33.24
C ASP A 191 -1.57 -1.30 32.03
N GLY A 192 -0.89 -1.14 30.89
CA GLY A 192 -1.25 -1.77 29.62
C GLY A 192 -2.41 -1.08 28.88
N GLY A 193 -2.92 0.03 29.41
CA GLY A 193 -3.89 0.89 28.73
C GLY A 193 -3.26 1.73 27.61
N ARG A 194 -4.08 2.54 26.95
CA ARG A 194 -3.61 3.54 25.98
C ARG A 194 -3.41 4.90 26.65
N LEU A 195 -2.33 5.60 26.29
CA LEU A 195 -2.05 6.94 26.79
C LEU A 195 -2.86 8.01 26.04
N PHE A 196 -2.96 7.90 24.71
CA PHE A 196 -3.73 8.79 23.84
C PHE A 196 -5.22 8.44 23.87
N ASP A 197 -6.07 9.41 24.18
CA ASP A 197 -7.52 9.29 24.08
C ASP A 197 -7.96 9.52 22.62
N PRO A 198 -8.58 8.52 21.96
CA PRO A 198 -9.07 8.71 20.59
C PRO A 198 -10.04 9.87 20.42
N ALA A 199 -10.74 10.30 21.48
CA ALA A 199 -11.63 11.45 21.45
C ALA A 199 -10.90 12.76 21.11
N HIS A 200 -9.57 12.84 21.31
CA HIS A 200 -8.76 13.99 20.93
C HIS A 200 -8.29 13.98 19.46
N THR A 201 -8.55 12.92 18.68
CA THR A 201 -8.16 12.87 17.26
C THR A 201 -8.65 14.09 16.45
N PRO A 202 -9.91 14.55 16.59
CA PRO A 202 -10.37 15.75 15.86
C PRO A 202 -9.66 17.05 16.27
N LEU A 203 -9.23 17.15 17.53
CA LEU A 203 -8.44 18.29 18.02
C LEU A 203 -7.08 18.34 17.33
N VAL A 204 -6.39 17.19 17.27
CA VAL A 204 -5.08 17.07 16.60
C VAL A 204 -5.21 17.34 15.10
N GLN A 205 -6.21 16.72 14.44
CA GLN A 205 -6.48 16.94 13.02
C GLN A 205 -6.65 18.42 12.69
N LYS A 206 -7.45 19.15 13.49
CA LYS A 206 -7.67 20.58 13.30
C LYS A 206 -6.37 21.37 13.44
N ALA A 207 -5.58 21.09 14.48
CA ALA A 207 -4.34 21.79 14.74
C ALA A 207 -3.28 21.55 13.65
N VAL A 208 -3.19 20.32 13.13
CA VAL A 208 -2.31 19.98 12.00
C VAL A 208 -2.74 20.71 10.74
N ALA A 209 -4.05 20.72 10.42
CA ALA A 209 -4.55 21.45 9.26
C ALA A 209 -4.24 22.96 9.35
N GLU A 210 -4.46 23.58 10.51
CA GLU A 210 -4.15 25.00 10.75
C GLU A 210 -2.65 25.30 10.60
N ALA A 211 -1.78 24.39 11.03
CA ALA A 211 -0.33 24.55 10.95
C ALA A 211 0.24 24.29 9.55
N CYS A 212 -0.40 23.42 8.74
CA CYS A 212 0.27 22.77 7.61
C CYS A 212 -0.42 22.85 6.25
N ASP A 213 -1.72 23.19 6.18
CA ASP A 213 -2.45 23.37 4.92
C ASP A 213 -1.74 24.37 3.99
N GLY A 214 -1.43 25.57 4.50
CA GLY A 214 -0.79 26.63 3.71
C GLY A 214 0.69 26.41 3.34
N ALA A 215 1.30 25.28 3.70
CA ALA A 215 2.75 25.08 3.52
C ALA A 215 3.16 25.00 2.05
N ASP A 216 2.25 24.56 1.16
CA ASP A 216 2.50 24.48 -0.27
C ASP A 216 2.20 25.80 -1.03
N GLY A 217 1.74 26.83 -0.32
CA GLY A 217 1.32 28.12 -0.87
C GLY A 217 -0.19 28.25 -1.16
N LEU A 218 -0.99 27.22 -0.87
CA LEU A 218 -2.43 27.20 -1.05
C LEU A 218 -3.13 26.79 0.26
N LYS A 219 -4.23 27.44 0.60
CA LYS A 219 -5.08 27.03 1.74
C LYS A 219 -6.35 26.39 1.20
N ASP A 220 -6.40 25.07 1.19
CA ASP A 220 -7.49 24.30 0.59
C ASP A 220 -7.91 23.07 1.42
N GLY A 221 -7.35 22.95 2.62
CA GLY A 221 -7.59 21.86 3.56
C GLY A 221 -6.75 20.61 3.31
N LEU A 222 -5.73 20.65 2.44
CA LEU A 222 -4.84 19.52 2.16
C LEU A 222 -3.43 19.79 2.70
N VAL A 223 -2.91 18.83 3.46
CA VAL A 223 -1.46 18.74 3.67
C VAL A 223 -0.86 18.07 2.42
N SER A 224 -0.42 18.87 1.46
CA SER A 224 0.08 18.36 0.17
C SER A 224 1.43 17.65 0.26
N ASP A 225 2.27 18.04 1.22
CA ASP A 225 3.54 17.39 1.51
C ASP A 225 3.83 17.46 3.03
N PRO A 226 3.63 16.37 3.79
CA PRO A 226 3.82 16.35 5.24
C PRO A 226 5.24 16.71 5.68
N ARG A 227 6.24 16.61 4.79
CA ARG A 227 7.63 16.97 5.11
C ARG A 227 7.84 18.48 5.22
N GLN A 228 6.92 19.28 4.69
CA GLN A 228 6.92 20.74 4.80
C GLN A 228 6.17 21.23 6.04
N CYS A 229 5.38 20.36 6.67
CA CYS A 229 4.66 20.64 7.91
C CYS A 229 5.62 20.88 9.08
N ARG A 230 5.28 21.84 9.94
CA ARG A 230 6.05 22.22 11.15
C ARG A 230 5.13 22.28 12.38
N PHE A 231 4.16 21.37 12.45
CA PHE A 231 3.28 21.23 13.60
C PHE A 231 4.07 20.77 14.84
N ASP A 232 3.83 21.42 15.97
CA ASP A 232 4.42 21.07 17.28
C ASP A 232 3.29 20.61 18.23
N PRO A 233 3.26 19.31 18.62
CA PRO A 233 2.26 18.78 19.53
C PRO A 233 2.16 19.53 20.88
N ALA A 234 3.26 20.12 21.35
CA ALA A 234 3.29 20.84 22.63
C ALA A 234 2.36 22.06 22.65
N THR A 235 2.01 22.60 21.48
CA THR A 235 1.05 23.69 21.35
C THR A 235 -0.37 23.32 21.80
N LEU A 236 -0.69 22.02 21.87
CA LEU A 236 -1.96 21.51 22.36
C LEU A 236 -1.94 21.18 23.85
N GLN A 237 -0.81 21.30 24.54
CA GLN A 237 -0.69 20.84 25.92
C GLN A 237 -1.56 21.66 26.89
N CYS A 238 -2.32 20.98 27.73
CA CYS A 238 -3.04 21.61 28.83
C CYS A 238 -2.08 22.17 29.91
N PRO A 239 -2.56 23.09 30.78
CA PRO A 239 -1.88 23.38 32.03
C PRO A 239 -1.55 22.11 32.82
N ALA A 240 -0.42 22.12 33.53
CA ALA A 240 0.10 20.95 34.23
C ALA A 240 -0.97 20.24 35.09
N GLY A 241 -1.05 18.92 34.94
CA GLY A 241 -1.99 18.07 35.68
C GLY A 241 -3.44 18.10 35.17
N SER A 242 -3.72 18.71 34.01
CA SER A 242 -5.05 18.69 33.40
C SER A 242 -5.06 17.98 32.05
N ASN A 243 -6.23 17.41 31.72
CA ASN A 243 -6.56 16.83 30.43
C ASN A 243 -8.02 17.18 30.13
N ARG A 244 -8.33 17.70 28.95
CA ARG A 244 -9.64 18.27 28.65
C ARG A 244 -10.01 18.07 27.17
N PRO A 245 -11.30 18.12 26.79
CA PRO A 245 -11.69 17.97 25.39
C PRO A 245 -11.04 18.97 24.40
N ASP A 246 -10.50 20.09 24.90
CA ASP A 246 -9.90 21.18 24.11
C ASP A 246 -8.36 21.27 24.20
N CYS A 247 -7.69 20.39 24.96
CA CYS A 247 -6.23 20.33 25.07
C CYS A 247 -5.74 18.95 25.53
N LEU A 248 -4.47 18.63 25.29
CA LEU A 248 -3.90 17.32 25.56
C LEU A 248 -3.18 17.26 26.91
N GLY A 249 -3.32 16.14 27.63
CA GLY A 249 -2.43 15.84 28.75
C GLY A 249 -0.97 15.64 28.31
N GLU A 250 -0.02 15.78 29.23
CA GLU A 250 1.43 15.63 28.96
C GLU A 250 1.78 14.27 28.32
N ALA A 251 1.18 13.19 28.80
CA ALA A 251 1.38 11.85 28.24
C ALA A 251 0.92 11.77 26.77
N GLU A 252 -0.22 12.38 26.43
CA GLU A 252 -0.75 12.38 25.07
C GLU A 252 0.13 13.20 24.12
N VAL A 253 0.65 14.33 24.57
CA VAL A 253 1.64 15.12 23.82
C VAL A 253 2.88 14.28 23.53
N GLY A 254 3.39 13.54 24.53
CA GLY A 254 4.52 12.62 24.34
C GLY A 254 4.23 11.49 23.34
N VAL A 255 2.99 10.98 23.28
CA VAL A 255 2.57 10.02 22.23
C VAL A 255 2.69 10.67 20.85
N LEU A 256 2.16 11.88 20.68
CA LEU A 256 2.18 12.57 19.39
C LEU A 256 3.61 12.89 18.93
N GLU A 257 4.45 13.38 19.83
CA GLU A 257 5.87 13.62 19.54
C GLU A 257 6.57 12.34 19.05
N ALA A 258 6.31 11.21 19.73
CA ALA A 258 6.87 9.93 19.34
C ALA A 258 6.28 9.39 18.02
N TRP A 259 4.99 9.59 17.75
CA TRP A 259 4.36 9.17 16.49
C TRP A 259 4.87 9.98 15.30
N TYR A 260 5.02 11.30 15.42
CA TYR A 260 5.54 12.13 14.33
C TYR A 260 7.06 12.01 14.13
N ALA A 261 7.79 11.49 15.12
CA ALA A 261 9.22 11.24 15.03
C ALA A 261 9.56 9.88 14.38
N PRO A 262 10.69 9.77 13.67
CA PRO A 262 11.18 8.48 13.23
C PRO A 262 11.62 7.60 14.41
N PRO A 263 11.42 6.27 14.34
CA PRO A 263 11.88 5.35 15.37
C PRO A 263 13.42 5.37 15.46
N ARG A 264 13.94 5.45 16.69
CA ARG A 264 15.37 5.50 16.97
C ARG A 264 15.78 4.49 18.04
N ASN A 265 17.02 4.04 17.96
CA ASN A 265 17.64 3.27 19.04
C ASN A 265 18.27 4.17 20.11
N SER A 266 18.88 3.58 21.14
CA SER A 266 19.50 4.34 22.24
C SER A 266 20.71 5.19 21.81
N ARG A 267 21.30 4.92 20.65
CA ARG A 267 22.37 5.73 20.04
C ARG A 267 21.85 6.89 19.19
N GLY A 268 20.53 7.01 19.03
CA GLY A 268 19.90 8.03 18.19
C GLY A 268 19.89 7.69 16.70
N GLU A 269 20.30 6.48 16.30
CA GLU A 269 20.24 6.03 14.90
C GLU A 269 18.78 5.80 14.48
N ALA A 270 18.38 6.31 13.32
CA ALA A 270 17.04 6.07 12.79
C ALA A 270 16.92 4.64 12.25
N LEU A 271 15.88 3.93 12.67
CA LEU A 271 15.65 2.52 12.35
C LEU A 271 14.65 2.33 11.19
N TYR A 272 13.81 3.32 10.94
CA TYR A 272 12.88 3.39 9.83
C TYR A 272 12.74 4.85 9.40
N PRO A 273 12.52 5.15 8.09
CA PRO A 273 12.42 6.53 7.64
C PRO A 273 11.07 7.17 7.99
N GLY A 274 11.13 8.39 8.54
CA GLY A 274 9.94 9.19 8.86
C GLY A 274 9.18 8.68 10.09
N GLY A 275 8.27 9.52 10.58
CA GLY A 275 7.21 9.12 11.52
C GLY A 275 5.87 8.97 10.79
N ILE A 276 4.79 8.93 11.55
CA ILE A 276 3.42 9.06 11.03
C ILE A 276 3.30 10.43 10.34
N PRO A 277 2.76 10.52 9.11
CA PRO A 277 2.70 11.79 8.41
C PRO A 277 1.61 12.71 8.98
N PRO A 278 1.91 13.98 9.28
CA PRO A 278 0.88 14.99 9.54
C PRO A 278 -0.12 15.09 8.39
N GLY A 279 -1.40 15.19 8.71
CA GLY A 279 -2.51 15.16 7.74
C GLY A 279 -3.15 13.77 7.61
N SER A 280 -2.62 12.76 8.31
CA SER A 280 -3.17 11.41 8.37
C SER A 280 -4.16 11.19 9.51
N GLU A 281 -4.34 12.19 10.39
CA GLU A 281 -5.21 12.17 11.56
C GLU A 281 -6.65 11.72 11.24
N PRO A 282 -7.28 12.08 10.10
CA PRO A 282 -8.61 11.57 9.74
C PRO A 282 -8.71 10.03 9.68
N PHE A 283 -7.58 9.34 9.54
CA PHE A 283 -7.48 7.89 9.35
C PHE A 283 -6.97 7.15 10.60
N TRP A 284 -6.51 7.88 11.63
CA TRP A 284 -6.05 7.30 12.88
C TRP A 284 -7.08 6.44 13.61
N PRO A 285 -8.40 6.69 13.55
CA PRO A 285 -9.38 5.81 14.20
C PRO A 285 -9.33 4.36 13.70
N VAL A 286 -8.86 4.13 12.47
CA VAL A 286 -8.66 2.78 11.91
C VAL A 286 -7.26 2.28 12.22
N TRP A 287 -6.25 3.11 11.96
CA TRP A 287 -4.86 2.64 11.91
C TRP A 287 -4.13 2.74 13.24
N LEU A 288 -4.29 3.83 14.01
CA LEU A 288 -3.39 4.18 15.13
C LEU A 288 -4.08 4.36 16.49
N ALA A 289 -5.13 5.18 16.56
CA ALA A 289 -5.78 5.55 17.81
C ALA A 289 -6.91 4.57 18.21
N GLY A 290 -7.61 4.01 17.23
CA GLY A 290 -8.82 3.25 17.46
C GLY A 290 -10.02 4.16 17.78
N THR A 291 -11.06 3.58 18.36
CA THR A 291 -12.22 4.31 18.89
C THR A 291 -12.44 3.93 20.36
N ALA A 292 -13.53 4.42 20.96
CA ALA A 292 -13.93 4.00 22.30
C ALA A 292 -14.15 2.48 22.41
N THR A 293 -14.62 1.83 21.34
CA THR A 293 -15.04 0.41 21.37
C THR A 293 -14.22 -0.50 20.45
N THR A 294 -13.45 0.07 19.52
CA THR A 294 -12.72 -0.70 18.50
C THR A 294 -11.22 -0.41 18.61
N PRO A 295 -10.36 -1.42 18.77
CA PRO A 295 -8.91 -1.21 18.77
C PRO A 295 -8.39 -0.85 17.37
N PRO A 296 -7.28 -0.10 17.28
CA PRO A 296 -6.60 0.19 16.02
C PRO A 296 -5.94 -1.07 15.42
N LEU A 297 -5.72 -1.08 14.10
CA LEU A 297 -5.13 -2.22 13.41
C LEU A 297 -3.60 -2.31 13.53
N ASN A 298 -2.88 -1.20 13.65
CA ASN A 298 -1.41 -1.19 13.68
C ASN A 298 -0.82 -2.08 14.82
N PRO A 299 -1.27 -1.96 16.09
CA PRO A 299 -0.80 -2.86 17.15
C PRO A 299 -1.14 -4.34 16.91
N LEU A 300 -2.24 -4.64 16.22
CA LEU A 300 -2.64 -6.02 15.93
C LEU A 300 -1.74 -6.65 14.86
N PHE A 301 -1.40 -5.89 13.81
CA PHE A 301 -0.39 -6.29 12.82
C PHE A 301 0.96 -6.54 13.48
N ASN A 302 1.44 -5.58 14.28
CA ASN A 302 2.73 -5.68 14.96
C ASN A 302 2.80 -6.93 15.85
N ARG A 303 1.74 -7.17 16.65
CA ARG A 303 1.68 -8.32 17.56
C ARG A 303 1.85 -9.64 16.83
N ASP A 304 1.03 -9.92 15.83
CA ASP A 304 1.07 -11.21 15.14
C ASP A 304 2.35 -11.35 14.31
N PHE A 305 2.87 -10.27 13.73
CA PHE A 305 4.13 -10.30 13.01
C PHE A 305 5.31 -10.64 13.92
N LEU A 306 5.44 -9.99 15.07
CA LEU A 306 6.53 -10.26 16.03
C LEU A 306 6.45 -11.67 16.62
N ARG A 307 5.25 -12.23 16.72
CA ARG A 307 5.03 -13.58 17.26
C ARG A 307 5.32 -14.70 16.25
N TYR A 308 5.08 -14.48 14.97
CA TYR A 308 4.96 -15.58 14.01
C TYR A 308 5.68 -15.38 12.66
N MET A 309 6.26 -14.20 12.39
CA MET A 309 6.85 -13.91 11.08
C MET A 309 8.17 -13.13 11.14
N ALA A 310 8.43 -12.35 12.19
CA ALA A 310 9.48 -11.35 12.19
C ALA A 310 10.90 -11.95 12.25
N PHE A 311 11.04 -13.17 12.78
CA PHE A 311 12.34 -13.75 13.12
C PHE A 311 12.56 -15.09 12.42
N ALA A 312 13.83 -15.46 12.24
CA ALA A 312 14.15 -16.77 11.65
C ALA A 312 13.63 -17.94 12.50
N GLU A 313 13.60 -17.74 13.82
CA GLU A 313 12.95 -18.58 14.81
C GLU A 313 11.94 -17.70 15.56
N ASP A 314 10.66 -17.90 15.25
CA ASP A 314 9.60 -17.08 15.81
C ASP A 314 9.36 -17.41 17.30
N PRO A 315 9.13 -16.38 18.15
CA PRO A 315 8.98 -16.58 19.59
C PRO A 315 7.60 -17.13 20.00
N GLY A 316 6.60 -17.04 19.11
CA GLY A 316 5.27 -17.58 19.31
C GLY A 316 4.37 -16.73 20.20
N GLU A 317 3.23 -17.31 20.59
CA GLU A 317 2.14 -16.61 21.27
C GLU A 317 2.57 -15.87 22.57
N GLY A 318 3.58 -16.39 23.26
CA GLY A 318 4.08 -15.83 24.52
C GLY A 318 4.89 -14.53 24.38
N TYR A 319 5.22 -14.10 23.16
CA TYR A 319 5.96 -12.86 22.95
C TYR A 319 5.10 -11.63 23.23
N ASP A 320 5.61 -10.74 24.07
CA ASP A 320 5.06 -9.41 24.30
C ASP A 320 5.60 -8.42 23.26
N PRO A 321 4.75 -7.84 22.39
CA PRO A 321 5.19 -6.85 21.40
C PRO A 321 5.89 -5.63 22.00
N LEU A 322 5.57 -5.26 23.26
CA LEU A 322 6.21 -4.14 23.96
C LEU A 322 7.65 -4.44 24.38
N ALA A 323 8.05 -5.72 24.35
CA ALA A 323 9.41 -6.15 24.65
C ALA A 323 10.39 -6.02 23.47
N PHE A 324 9.93 -5.54 22.30
CA PHE A 324 10.80 -5.30 21.14
C PHE A 324 11.93 -4.33 21.49
N ASP A 325 13.16 -4.80 21.32
CA ASP A 325 14.37 -4.08 21.67
C ASP A 325 14.95 -3.38 20.44
N PHE A 326 14.86 -2.05 20.43
CA PHE A 326 15.28 -1.21 19.30
C PHE A 326 16.81 -1.20 19.07
N ASP A 327 17.62 -1.72 19.99
CA ASP A 327 19.06 -1.91 19.81
C ASP A 327 19.42 -3.32 19.34
N ARG A 328 18.68 -4.34 19.79
CA ARG A 328 19.02 -5.76 19.58
C ARG A 328 18.20 -6.48 18.52
N ASP A 329 16.94 -6.11 18.32
CA ASP A 329 16.03 -6.82 17.43
C ASP A 329 16.14 -6.43 15.95
N PRO A 330 16.35 -5.16 15.55
CA PRO A 330 16.44 -4.81 14.13
C PRO A 330 17.45 -5.65 13.32
N PRO A 331 18.67 -5.96 13.81
CA PRO A 331 19.58 -6.86 13.10
C PRO A 331 19.06 -8.30 12.95
N ARG A 332 18.23 -8.78 13.89
CA ARG A 332 17.65 -10.14 13.86
C ARG A 332 16.59 -10.31 12.76
N LEU A 333 16.04 -9.21 12.25
CA LEU A 333 15.03 -9.21 11.18
C LEU A 333 15.63 -9.55 9.81
N ALA A 334 16.96 -9.48 9.63
CA ALA A 334 17.61 -9.54 8.32
C ALA A 334 17.28 -10.82 7.53
N ALA A 335 17.20 -11.97 8.18
CA ALA A 335 16.90 -13.25 7.52
C ALA A 335 15.50 -13.24 6.90
N MET A 336 14.49 -12.80 7.65
CA MET A 336 13.11 -12.70 7.15
C MET A 336 12.95 -11.51 6.19
N GLY A 337 13.70 -10.43 6.40
CA GLY A 337 13.78 -9.30 5.48
C GLY A 337 14.25 -9.71 4.08
N ALA A 338 15.22 -10.63 3.97
CA ALA A 338 15.67 -11.15 2.67
C ALA A 338 14.56 -11.91 1.91
N LEU A 339 13.58 -12.45 2.63
CA LEU A 339 12.42 -13.15 2.08
C LEU A 339 11.28 -12.19 1.75
N TYR A 340 11.00 -11.23 2.63
CA TYR A 340 9.79 -10.42 2.56
C TYR A 340 9.98 -9.09 1.84
N ASN A 341 11.14 -8.45 2.02
CA ASN A 341 11.33 -7.08 1.59
C ASN A 341 11.57 -6.97 0.08
N ALA A 342 10.85 -6.06 -0.55
CA ALA A 342 11.02 -5.65 -1.94
C ALA A 342 11.79 -4.31 -1.99
N THR A 343 12.96 -4.26 -1.35
CA THR A 343 13.76 -3.04 -1.17
C THR A 343 14.86 -2.84 -2.20
N SER A 344 15.06 -3.78 -3.13
CA SER A 344 16.13 -3.65 -4.13
C SER A 344 15.89 -2.41 -5.00
N PRO A 345 16.87 -1.51 -5.16
CA PRO A 345 16.78 -0.40 -6.12
C PRO A 345 17.03 -0.86 -7.56
N ASP A 346 17.57 -2.07 -7.76
CA ASP A 346 17.92 -2.56 -9.09
C ASP A 346 16.67 -3.02 -9.86
N LEU A 347 16.34 -2.27 -10.91
CA LEU A 347 15.30 -2.58 -11.88
C LEU A 347 15.88 -2.79 -13.29
N ALA A 348 17.19 -3.07 -13.43
CA ALA A 348 17.87 -3.13 -14.72
C ALA A 348 17.27 -4.21 -15.64
N ARG A 349 16.93 -5.39 -15.12
CA ARG A 349 16.29 -6.46 -15.91
C ARG A 349 14.89 -6.07 -16.37
N PHE A 350 14.09 -5.45 -15.50
CA PHE A 350 12.75 -4.97 -15.84
C PHE A 350 12.80 -3.85 -16.89
N ARG A 351 13.75 -2.91 -16.76
CA ARG A 351 14.02 -1.87 -17.75
C ARG A 351 14.50 -2.45 -19.10
N ALA A 352 15.38 -3.45 -19.09
CA ALA A 352 15.95 -4.03 -20.30
C ALA A 352 14.91 -4.71 -21.21
N ARG A 353 13.78 -5.12 -20.64
CA ARG A 353 12.63 -5.67 -21.37
C ARG A 353 11.48 -4.66 -21.58
N ASP A 354 11.79 -3.38 -21.40
CA ASP A 354 10.85 -2.27 -21.56
C ASP A 354 9.65 -2.25 -20.59
N GLY A 355 9.76 -2.94 -19.44
CA GLY A 355 8.71 -2.98 -18.42
C GLY A 355 8.35 -1.59 -17.88
N LYS A 356 7.05 -1.36 -17.61
CA LYS A 356 6.52 -0.08 -17.11
C LYS A 356 6.00 -0.21 -15.68
N LEU A 357 6.34 0.73 -14.81
CA LEU A 357 5.95 0.76 -13.41
C LEU A 357 5.32 2.11 -13.06
N ILE A 358 4.06 2.07 -12.61
CA ILE A 358 3.44 3.20 -11.92
C ILE A 358 3.44 2.88 -10.42
N ALA A 359 4.26 3.58 -9.66
CA ALA A 359 4.18 3.58 -8.20
C ALA A 359 3.29 4.75 -7.74
N TYR A 360 2.45 4.54 -6.73
CA TYR A 360 1.75 5.64 -6.08
C TYR A 360 1.75 5.46 -4.56
N HIS A 361 1.68 6.55 -3.81
CA HIS A 361 1.58 6.51 -2.36
C HIS A 361 0.77 7.70 -1.83
N GLY A 362 -0.05 7.46 -0.81
CA GLY A 362 -0.72 8.53 -0.10
C GLY A 362 0.19 9.27 0.86
N TRP A 363 0.14 10.61 0.82
CA TRP A 363 0.84 11.43 1.80
C TRP A 363 0.20 11.37 3.20
N ALA A 364 -1.04 10.88 3.30
CA ALA A 364 -1.75 10.73 4.56
C ALA A 364 -1.88 9.24 4.98
N ASP A 365 -0.98 8.38 4.51
CA ASP A 365 -0.93 6.95 4.86
C ASP A 365 -0.33 6.75 6.26
N ALA A 366 -1.18 6.43 7.23
CA ALA A 366 -0.81 6.26 8.65
C ALA A 366 -0.32 4.84 9.01
N ILE A 367 -0.34 3.89 8.08
CA ILE A 367 0.05 2.49 8.35
C ILE A 367 1.27 2.06 7.54
N VAL A 368 1.38 2.48 6.27
CA VAL A 368 2.58 2.30 5.46
C VAL A 368 3.09 3.71 5.16
N THR A 369 4.10 4.19 5.88
CA THR A 369 4.50 5.60 5.73
C THR A 369 5.23 5.85 4.38
N PRO A 370 4.91 6.97 3.69
CA PRO A 370 5.35 7.22 2.31
C PRO A 370 6.85 7.46 2.16
N GLU A 371 7.56 7.90 3.21
CA GLU A 371 8.98 8.24 3.17
C GLU A 371 9.84 7.08 2.69
N ARG A 372 9.47 5.83 3.04
CA ARG A 372 10.21 4.65 2.57
C ARG A 372 10.07 4.44 1.06
N THR A 373 8.90 4.75 0.50
CA THR A 373 8.66 4.65 -0.96
C THR A 373 9.45 5.72 -1.70
N VAL A 374 9.45 6.96 -1.20
CA VAL A 374 10.25 8.05 -1.79
C VAL A 374 11.74 7.67 -1.79
N ARG A 375 12.28 7.23 -0.66
CA ARG A 375 13.69 6.80 -0.57
C ARG A 375 14.04 5.66 -1.51
N TRP A 376 13.15 4.66 -1.65
CA TRP A 376 13.35 3.57 -2.59
C TRP A 376 13.36 4.07 -4.04
N PHE A 377 12.42 4.93 -4.42
CA PHE A 377 12.34 5.46 -5.79
C PHE A 377 13.56 6.32 -6.15
N GLU A 378 14.07 7.13 -5.22
CA GLU A 378 15.32 7.88 -5.40
C GLU A 378 16.52 6.95 -5.57
N ALA A 379 16.62 5.91 -4.73
CA ALA A 379 17.70 4.93 -4.83
C ALA A 379 17.64 4.16 -6.16
N ALA A 380 16.45 3.75 -6.60
CA ALA A 380 16.24 3.08 -7.89
C ALA A 380 16.59 4.00 -9.06
N SER A 381 16.18 5.27 -9.00
CA SER A 381 16.55 6.29 -9.98
C SER A 381 18.06 6.47 -10.04
N GLY A 382 18.73 6.57 -8.89
CA GLY A 382 20.19 6.64 -8.81
C GLY A 382 20.88 5.43 -9.43
N ALA A 383 20.41 4.22 -9.14
CA ALA A 383 20.92 2.97 -9.72
C ALA A 383 20.71 2.89 -11.25
N ALA A 384 19.69 3.57 -11.78
CA ALA A 384 19.45 3.68 -13.23
C ALA A 384 20.33 4.73 -13.93
N GLY A 385 21.05 5.58 -13.19
CA GLY A 385 21.81 6.70 -13.74
C GLY A 385 21.10 8.06 -13.65
N GLY A 386 20.05 8.17 -12.85
CA GLY A 386 19.27 9.39 -12.62
C GLY A 386 17.78 9.23 -12.97
N ARG A 387 16.97 10.23 -12.60
CA ARG A 387 15.51 10.21 -12.83
C ARG A 387 15.16 10.19 -14.32
N ASP A 388 15.94 10.87 -15.17
CA ASP A 388 15.71 10.86 -16.64
C ASP A 388 15.87 9.44 -17.22
N ALA A 389 16.87 8.69 -16.76
CA ALA A 389 17.07 7.30 -17.16
C ALA A 389 15.98 6.37 -16.63
N MET A 390 15.37 6.71 -15.50
CA MET A 390 14.24 5.96 -14.92
C MET A 390 12.89 6.34 -15.54
N ALA A 391 12.73 7.56 -16.08
CA ALA A 391 11.45 8.12 -16.50
C ALA A 391 10.74 7.33 -17.62
N GLY A 392 11.48 6.51 -18.37
CA GLY A 392 10.95 5.58 -19.38
C GLY A 392 10.53 4.20 -18.83
N THR A 393 10.83 3.90 -17.56
CA THR A 393 10.55 2.63 -16.88
C THR A 393 9.62 2.81 -15.70
N ALA A 394 9.86 3.77 -14.81
CA ALA A 394 9.08 3.95 -13.58
C ALA A 394 8.73 5.42 -13.31
N ARG A 395 7.50 5.65 -12.84
CA ARG A 395 7.03 6.95 -12.33
C ARG A 395 6.38 6.76 -10.97
N LEU A 396 6.71 7.65 -10.02
CA LEU A 396 6.11 7.70 -8.70
C LEU A 396 5.11 8.87 -8.63
N PHE A 397 3.91 8.64 -8.11
CA PHE A 397 2.90 9.67 -7.86
C PHE A 397 2.57 9.73 -6.36
N LEU A 398 2.79 10.88 -5.73
CA LEU A 398 2.45 11.09 -4.33
C LEU A 398 1.16 11.87 -4.22
N LEU A 399 0.20 11.35 -3.47
CA LEU A 399 -1.19 11.80 -3.46
C LEU A 399 -1.53 12.53 -2.14
N PRO A 400 -1.72 13.86 -2.16
CA PRO A 400 -2.17 14.65 -1.01
C PRO A 400 -3.44 14.12 -0.34
N GLY A 401 -3.42 14.00 0.98
CA GLY A 401 -4.58 13.59 1.79
C GLY A 401 -5.11 12.17 1.52
N PHE A 402 -4.44 11.38 0.68
CA PHE A 402 -4.84 10.03 0.32
C PHE A 402 -4.45 9.06 1.45
N ASP A 403 -5.45 8.35 1.97
CA ASP A 403 -5.28 7.29 2.98
C ASP A 403 -4.49 6.11 2.42
N HIS A 404 -4.16 5.16 3.29
CA HIS A 404 -3.67 3.86 2.91
C HIS A 404 -4.52 3.21 1.82
N CYS A 405 -3.95 3.10 0.62
CA CYS A 405 -4.62 2.61 -0.58
C CYS A 405 -5.93 3.33 -0.94
N GLY A 406 -6.24 4.49 -0.34
CA GLY A 406 -7.52 5.17 -0.49
C GLY A 406 -8.71 4.33 -0.01
N LEU A 407 -8.50 3.51 1.04
CA LEU A 407 -9.56 2.66 1.62
C LEU A 407 -10.62 3.49 2.36
N SER A 408 -10.22 4.61 2.95
CA SER A 408 -11.12 5.58 3.58
C SER A 408 -11.28 6.85 2.74
N ASN A 409 -12.50 7.39 2.73
CA ASN A 409 -12.82 8.69 2.14
C ASN A 409 -12.98 9.80 3.21
N ALA A 410 -12.59 9.54 4.46
CA ALA A 410 -12.84 10.43 5.62
C ALA A 410 -12.01 11.73 5.59
N GLY A 411 -10.82 11.70 4.99
CA GLY A 411 -9.94 12.85 4.88
C GLY A 411 -10.27 13.78 3.70
N PRO A 412 -9.49 14.86 3.53
CA PRO A 412 -9.68 15.82 2.44
C PRO A 412 -9.28 15.27 1.07
N GLY A 413 -8.34 14.31 1.01
CA GLY A 413 -7.81 13.68 -0.20
C GLY A 413 -8.77 12.73 -0.92
N ILE A 414 -8.44 12.33 -2.15
CA ILE A 414 -9.24 11.36 -2.92
C ILE A 414 -9.28 9.98 -2.23
N ASP A 415 -10.20 9.11 -2.66
CA ASP A 415 -10.18 7.68 -2.34
C ASP A 415 -9.72 6.85 -3.57
N GLN A 416 -9.70 5.53 -3.42
CA GLN A 416 -9.27 4.61 -4.49
C GLN A 416 -10.10 4.69 -5.79
N ASN A 417 -11.32 5.24 -5.76
CA ASN A 417 -12.16 5.40 -6.94
C ASN A 417 -11.92 6.75 -7.64
N GLY A 418 -11.13 7.64 -7.03
CA GLY A 418 -10.84 8.97 -7.52
C GLY A 418 -9.83 9.04 -8.67
N PHE A 419 -9.24 7.91 -9.10
CA PHE A 419 -8.24 7.87 -10.17
C PHE A 419 -8.18 6.50 -10.88
N ASP A 420 -7.55 6.45 -12.06
CA ASP A 420 -7.37 5.24 -12.87
C ASP A 420 -5.92 5.11 -13.36
N PRO A 421 -5.05 4.42 -12.61
CA PRO A 421 -3.66 4.20 -13.03
C PRO A 421 -3.52 3.11 -14.09
N LEU A 422 -4.51 2.21 -14.25
CA LEU A 422 -4.42 1.10 -15.21
C LEU A 422 -4.54 1.60 -16.66
N GLY A 423 -5.49 2.50 -16.95
CA GLY A 423 -5.60 3.08 -18.29
C GLY A 423 -4.34 3.82 -18.73
N ALA A 424 -3.71 4.55 -17.79
CA ALA A 424 -2.44 5.23 -18.02
C ALA A 424 -1.28 4.24 -18.25
N LEU A 425 -1.24 3.14 -17.49
CA LEU A 425 -0.23 2.10 -17.66
C LEU A 425 -0.39 1.36 -19.00
N GLU A 426 -1.61 1.07 -19.43
CA GLU A 426 -1.89 0.49 -20.75
C GLU A 426 -1.38 1.38 -21.87
N ALA A 427 -1.67 2.68 -21.83
CA ALA A 427 -1.17 3.63 -22.82
C ALA A 427 0.37 3.66 -22.85
N TRP A 428 1.01 3.55 -21.69
CA TRP A 428 2.46 3.51 -21.61
C TRP A 428 3.07 2.23 -22.19
N VAL A 429 2.54 1.07 -21.81
CA VAL A 429 3.04 -0.24 -22.30
C VAL A 429 2.77 -0.40 -23.79
N GLU A 430 1.59 -0.03 -24.27
CA GLU A 430 1.12 -0.39 -25.61
C GLU A 430 1.44 0.66 -26.66
N LYS A 431 1.61 1.93 -26.25
CA LYS A 431 1.80 3.07 -27.15
C LYS A 431 3.04 3.90 -26.85
N GLY A 432 3.78 3.57 -25.79
CA GLY A 432 4.92 4.38 -25.33
C GLY A 432 4.51 5.71 -24.69
N GLU A 433 3.23 5.91 -24.38
CA GLU A 433 2.69 7.16 -23.85
C GLU A 433 2.85 7.20 -22.32
N ALA A 434 4.03 7.60 -21.85
CA ALA A 434 4.31 7.71 -20.43
C ALA A 434 3.43 8.78 -19.74
N PRO A 435 2.80 8.50 -18.59
CA PRO A 435 1.78 9.39 -18.01
C PRO A 435 2.41 10.66 -17.43
N ALA A 436 2.25 11.79 -18.12
CA ALA A 436 2.73 13.10 -17.67
C ALA A 436 2.05 13.57 -16.36
N GLN A 437 0.84 13.07 -16.10
CA GLN A 437 0.06 13.26 -14.88
C GLN A 437 -1.03 12.18 -14.83
N LEU A 438 -1.61 11.95 -13.65
CA LEU A 438 -2.83 11.16 -13.50
C LEU A 438 -3.98 12.07 -13.06
N ALA A 439 -5.16 11.91 -13.64
CA ALA A 439 -6.34 12.65 -13.22
C ALA A 439 -6.81 12.14 -11.85
N THR A 440 -7.00 13.04 -10.89
CA THR A 440 -7.55 12.73 -9.57
C THR A 440 -8.81 13.52 -9.29
N THR A 441 -9.79 12.88 -8.66
CA THR A 441 -11.09 13.48 -8.31
C THR A 441 -11.50 13.07 -6.91
N LYS A 442 -11.79 14.06 -6.06
CA LYS A 442 -12.45 13.84 -4.78
C LYS A 442 -13.95 13.90 -4.96
N THR A 443 -14.62 12.90 -4.41
CA THR A 443 -16.08 12.79 -4.43
C THR A 443 -16.62 12.78 -3.01
N GLY A 444 -17.70 13.53 -2.78
CA GLY A 444 -18.41 13.57 -1.51
C GLY A 444 -19.28 12.33 -1.30
N PRO A 445 -19.87 12.16 -0.10
CA PRO A 445 -20.74 11.02 0.20
C PRO A 445 -21.97 10.90 -0.71
N ASP A 446 -22.41 12.00 -1.32
CA ASP A 446 -23.54 12.06 -2.26
C ASP A 446 -23.14 11.75 -3.72
N GLY A 447 -21.88 11.39 -3.96
CA GLY A 447 -21.37 11.10 -5.30
C GLY A 447 -21.01 12.36 -6.11
N ARG A 448 -21.13 13.56 -5.54
CA ARG A 448 -20.73 14.80 -6.23
C ARG A 448 -19.24 15.04 -6.15
N ARG A 449 -18.65 15.50 -7.25
CA ARG A 449 -17.27 15.99 -7.28
C ARG A 449 -17.12 17.20 -6.34
N LEU A 450 -16.19 17.11 -5.40
CA LEU A 450 -15.78 18.22 -4.54
C LEU A 450 -14.63 19.01 -5.17
N TRP A 451 -13.62 18.30 -5.69
CA TRP A 451 -12.51 18.91 -6.40
C TRP A 451 -11.82 17.88 -7.32
N SER A 452 -11.01 18.37 -8.27
CA SER A 452 -10.14 17.55 -9.12
C SER A 452 -8.79 18.23 -9.31
N ARG A 453 -7.72 17.43 -9.39
CA ARG A 453 -6.33 17.89 -9.55
C ARG A 453 -5.50 16.88 -10.34
N PRO A 454 -4.40 17.29 -11.00
CA PRO A 454 -3.43 16.34 -11.50
C PRO A 454 -2.60 15.77 -10.34
N ALA A 455 -2.41 14.46 -10.31
CA ALA A 455 -1.31 13.85 -9.60
C ALA A 455 -0.07 13.91 -10.50
N CYS A 456 1.00 14.49 -9.96
CA CYS A 456 2.21 14.79 -10.71
C CYS A 456 3.29 13.72 -10.49
N PRO A 457 4.11 13.44 -11.52
CA PRO A 457 5.23 12.53 -11.39
C PRO A 457 6.28 13.16 -10.48
N TRP A 458 6.61 12.47 -9.40
CA TRP A 458 7.62 12.88 -8.43
C TRP A 458 8.97 13.19 -9.15
N PRO A 459 9.60 14.36 -8.86
CA PRO A 459 9.37 15.26 -7.73
C PRO A 459 8.32 16.35 -7.97
N GLN A 460 7.71 16.41 -9.15
CA GLN A 460 6.79 17.48 -9.48
C GLN A 460 5.57 17.45 -8.57
N VAL A 461 5.04 18.64 -8.31
CA VAL A 461 3.85 18.86 -7.49
C VAL A 461 2.79 19.60 -8.29
N PRO A 462 1.49 19.43 -7.98
CA PRO A 462 0.45 20.26 -8.57
C PRO A 462 0.61 21.70 -8.10
N ARG A 463 0.85 22.63 -9.02
CA ARG A 463 0.93 24.08 -8.75
C ARG A 463 -0.30 24.80 -9.29
N HIS A 464 -0.96 25.56 -8.43
CA HIS A 464 -2.10 26.40 -8.79
C HIS A 464 -1.65 27.63 -9.59
N ASP A 465 -2.46 28.07 -10.55
CA ASP A 465 -2.17 29.21 -11.44
C ASP A 465 -2.34 30.60 -10.79
N GLY A 466 -2.82 30.65 -9.55
CA GLY A 466 -3.10 31.86 -8.77
C GLY A 466 -4.39 32.60 -9.16
N LYS A 467 -5.18 32.08 -10.10
CA LYS A 467 -6.36 32.77 -10.67
C LYS A 467 -7.61 31.90 -10.73
N GLY A 468 -7.47 30.64 -11.15
CA GLY A 468 -8.56 29.70 -11.34
C GLY A 468 -9.13 29.16 -10.02
N PRO A 469 -10.27 28.46 -10.05
CA PRO A 469 -10.82 27.81 -8.85
C PRO A 469 -9.90 26.70 -8.33
N VAL A 470 -9.71 26.64 -7.01
CA VAL A 470 -8.87 25.62 -6.31
C VAL A 470 -9.44 24.20 -6.38
N THR A 471 -10.68 24.07 -6.84
CA THR A 471 -11.42 22.82 -7.00
C THR A 471 -11.36 22.26 -8.42
N GLU A 472 -10.83 23.01 -9.39
CA GLU A 472 -10.83 22.63 -10.81
C GLU A 472 -9.42 22.27 -11.29
N ALA A 473 -9.27 21.08 -11.88
CA ALA A 473 -7.97 20.58 -12.33
C ALA A 473 -7.30 21.49 -13.37
N SER A 474 -8.08 22.24 -14.16
CA SER A 474 -7.59 23.19 -15.15
C SER A 474 -6.78 24.36 -14.56
N SER A 475 -6.97 24.63 -13.26
CA SER A 475 -6.23 25.66 -12.52
C SER A 475 -4.87 25.17 -12.02
N PHE A 476 -4.50 23.92 -12.30
CA PHE A 476 -3.27 23.29 -11.82
C PHE A 476 -2.44 22.75 -12.97
N ALA A 477 -1.12 22.83 -12.82
CA ALA A 477 -0.16 22.16 -13.69
C ALA A 477 0.93 21.50 -12.86
N CYS A 478 1.50 20.40 -13.37
CA CYS A 478 2.68 19.80 -12.74
C CYS A 478 3.90 20.68 -12.97
N ALA A 479 4.58 21.03 -11.89
CA ALA A 479 5.81 21.80 -11.91
C ALA A 479 6.75 21.34 -10.80
N ASP A 480 8.03 21.70 -10.90
CA ASP A 480 8.99 21.41 -9.84
C ASP A 480 8.61 22.13 -8.53
N PRO A 481 8.93 21.55 -7.35
CA PRO A 481 8.63 22.12 -6.04
C PRO A 481 9.25 23.50 -5.80
#